data_AF-A0A7U7GG90-F1
#
_entry.id   AF-A0A7U7GG90-F1
#
_cell.length_a   1.000
_cell.length_b   1.000
_cell.length_c   1.000
_cell.angle_alpha   90.00
_cell.angle_beta   90.00
_cell.angle_gamma   90.00
#
_symmetry.space_group_name_H-M   'P 1'
#
loop_
_entity.id
_entity.type
_entity.pdbx_description
1 polymer ?
#
loop_
_entity_poly.entity_id
_entity_poly.type
_entity_poly.pdbx_seq_one_letter_code
_entity_poly.pdbx_strand_id
1 'polypeptide(L)'
;MTDEQVLKVLAVITAETLVAGSGLAERLGERLRIDMCRFWTPDETFLDLLTDKEALTRIAAEVGAAPSGKATGKELRGLIRRRLKGEGCPPVEGWLPRYFEFPTRGYTARPVSEARAAYDKLARCSGVNPEAAFEDESEGRAEDEAVFEVEETDG
;
A
#
# COMPACT_ATOMS: atom_id res chain seq x y z
N MET A 1 -32.23 -23.19 6.49
CA MET A 1 -30.88 -22.60 6.46
C MET A 1 -29.92 -23.69 6.04
N THR A 2 -29.14 -23.48 4.99
CA THR A 2 -28.15 -24.45 4.47
C THR A 2 -26.80 -24.28 5.17
N ASP A 3 -25.93 -25.29 5.09
CA ASP A 3 -24.58 -25.22 5.65
C ASP A 3 -23.77 -24.04 5.06
N GLU A 4 -23.90 -23.82 3.74
CA GLU A 4 -23.31 -22.66 3.08
C GLU A 4 -23.78 -21.33 3.68
N GLN A 5 -25.07 -21.21 4.04
CA GLN A 5 -25.60 -20.02 4.70
C GLN A 5 -25.04 -19.87 6.11
N VAL A 6 -24.83 -20.96 6.84
CA VAL A 6 -24.20 -20.95 8.18
C VAL A 6 -22.76 -20.46 8.08
N LEU A 7 -21.99 -20.97 7.13
CA LEU A 7 -20.60 -20.57 6.94
C LEU A 7 -20.45 -19.11 6.53
N LYS A 8 -21.36 -18.57 5.70
CA LYS A 8 -21.37 -17.13 5.36
C LYS A 8 -21.61 -16.26 6.60
N VAL A 9 -22.58 -16.63 7.44
CA VAL A 9 -22.85 -15.90 8.69
C VAL A 9 -21.65 -15.98 9.64
N LEU A 10 -21.05 -17.16 9.80
CA LEU A 10 -19.85 -17.34 10.62
C LEU A 10 -18.67 -16.50 10.12
N ALA A 11 -18.45 -16.43 8.81
CA ALA A 11 -17.39 -15.61 8.22
C ALA A 11 -17.56 -14.12 8.54
N VAL A 12 -18.80 -13.59 8.43
CA VAL A 12 -19.11 -12.20 8.79
C VAL A 12 -18.86 -11.96 10.28
N ILE A 13 -19.36 -12.83 11.17
CA ILE A 13 -19.14 -12.69 12.60
C ILE A 13 -17.65 -12.72 12.94
N THR A 14 -16.89 -13.62 12.32
CA THR A 14 -15.43 -13.72 12.54
C THR A 14 -14.73 -12.44 12.08
N ALA A 15 -15.12 -11.88 10.94
CA ALA A 15 -14.59 -10.61 10.45
C ALA A 15 -14.91 -9.44 11.40
N GLU A 16 -16.14 -9.36 11.93
CA GLU A 16 -16.56 -8.35 12.91
C GLU A 16 -15.78 -8.45 14.24
N THR A 17 -15.39 -9.65 14.64
CA THR A 17 -14.58 -9.84 15.87
C THR A 17 -13.09 -9.50 15.69
N LEU A 18 -12.66 -9.19 14.46
CA LEU A 18 -11.26 -8.93 14.18
C LEU A 18 -10.87 -7.52 14.64
N VAL A 19 -9.89 -7.45 15.54
CA VAL A 19 -9.38 -6.17 16.02
C VAL A 19 -8.69 -5.43 14.87
N ALA A 20 -9.16 -4.22 14.56
CA ALA A 20 -8.54 -3.33 13.58
C ALA A 20 -7.10 -3.01 14.00
N GLY A 21 -6.18 -3.03 13.04
CA GLY A 21 -4.75 -2.84 13.33
C GLY A 21 -4.15 -3.96 14.18
N SER A 22 -4.69 -5.17 14.12
CA SER A 22 -4.01 -6.36 14.65
C SER A 22 -3.18 -7.05 13.56
N GLY A 23 -2.11 -7.76 13.95
CA GLY A 23 -1.29 -8.50 12.97
C GLY A 23 -2.07 -9.54 12.16
N LEU A 24 -3.18 -10.07 12.70
CA LEU A 24 -4.07 -10.97 11.95
C LEU A 24 -4.86 -10.22 10.87
N ALA A 25 -5.36 -9.02 11.18
CA ALA A 25 -5.99 -8.15 10.18
C ALA A 25 -5.02 -7.78 9.07
N GLU A 26 -3.79 -7.43 9.42
CA GLU A 26 -2.72 -7.16 8.45
C GLU A 26 -2.47 -8.37 7.53
N ARG A 27 -2.34 -9.56 8.12
CA ARG A 27 -2.06 -10.79 7.35
C ARG A 27 -3.22 -11.20 6.46
N LEU A 28 -4.46 -11.02 6.91
CA LEU A 28 -5.65 -11.30 6.10
C LEU A 28 -5.79 -10.29 4.98
N GLY A 29 -5.57 -9.00 5.23
CA GLY A 29 -5.59 -7.96 4.20
C GLY A 29 -4.62 -8.25 3.05
N GLU A 30 -3.39 -8.65 3.40
CA GLU A 30 -2.39 -9.07 2.41
C GLU A 30 -2.82 -10.35 1.66
N ARG A 31 -3.25 -11.40 2.36
CA ARG A 31 -3.64 -12.68 1.72
C ARG A 31 -4.87 -12.57 0.82
N LEU A 32 -5.83 -11.74 1.22
CA LEU A 32 -7.04 -11.46 0.45
C LEU A 32 -6.81 -10.43 -0.65
N ARG A 33 -5.60 -9.84 -0.72
CA ARG A 33 -5.22 -8.79 -1.69
C ARG A 33 -6.22 -7.64 -1.67
N ILE A 34 -6.57 -7.18 -0.47
CA ILE A 34 -7.51 -6.08 -0.29
C ILE A 34 -6.85 -4.79 -0.78
N ASP A 35 -7.42 -4.21 -1.83
CA ASP A 35 -7.04 -2.89 -2.32
C ASP A 35 -7.76 -1.81 -1.51
N MET A 36 -7.04 -1.23 -0.53
CA MET A 36 -7.55 -0.16 0.32
C MET A 36 -7.75 1.17 -0.42
N CYS A 37 -7.14 1.37 -1.59
CA CYS A 37 -7.37 2.58 -2.41
C CYS A 37 -8.84 2.70 -2.82
N ARG A 38 -9.59 1.59 -2.88
CA ARG A 38 -11.03 1.56 -3.22
C ARG A 38 -11.93 2.05 -2.10
N PHE A 39 -11.46 2.01 -0.86
CA PHE A 39 -12.23 2.34 0.34
C PHE A 39 -11.73 3.61 1.05
N TRP A 40 -10.55 4.08 0.65
CA TRP A 40 -9.92 5.25 1.22
C TRP A 40 -10.23 6.50 0.38
N THR A 41 -10.46 7.61 1.06
CA THR A 41 -10.48 8.93 0.44
C THR A 41 -9.78 9.89 1.40
N PRO A 42 -8.91 10.79 0.91
CA PRO A 42 -8.22 11.70 1.80
C PRO A 42 -9.21 12.62 2.51
N ASP A 43 -9.26 12.53 3.84
CA ASP A 43 -10.08 13.41 4.67
C ASP A 43 -9.21 14.45 5.42
N GLU A 44 -9.85 15.54 5.83
CA GLU A 44 -9.17 16.65 6.52
C GLU A 44 -8.70 16.25 7.92
N THR A 45 -9.45 15.37 8.59
CA THR A 45 -9.22 14.91 9.95
C THR A 45 -7.91 14.12 10.04
N PHE A 46 -7.65 13.23 9.08
CA PHE A 46 -6.43 12.46 8.96
C PHE A 46 -5.22 13.38 8.90
N LEU A 47 -5.27 14.41 8.05
CA LEU A 47 -4.18 15.37 7.92
C LEU A 47 -3.98 16.20 9.19
N ASP A 48 -5.05 16.52 9.93
CA ASP A 48 -4.93 17.23 11.21
C ASP A 48 -4.30 16.37 12.31
N LEU A 49 -4.58 15.07 12.32
CA LEU A 49 -3.99 14.11 13.27
C LEU A 49 -2.50 13.83 13.02
N LEU A 50 -1.99 14.09 11.81
CA LEU A 50 -0.57 14.01 11.52
C LEU A 50 0.21 15.14 12.21
N THR A 51 0.92 14.79 13.28
CA THR A 51 1.73 15.73 14.07
C THR A 51 3.23 15.62 13.77
N ASP A 52 3.68 14.47 13.27
CA ASP A 52 5.07 14.18 12.99
C ASP A 52 5.54 14.93 11.73
N LYS A 53 6.45 15.89 11.91
CA LYS A 53 7.01 16.70 10.83
C LYS A 53 7.78 15.88 9.81
N GLU A 54 8.48 14.84 10.25
CA GLU A 54 9.29 13.97 9.38
C GLU A 54 8.36 13.14 8.48
N ALA A 55 7.29 12.58 9.06
CA ALA A 55 6.25 11.89 8.29
C ALA A 55 5.57 12.83 7.30
N LEU A 56 5.16 14.03 7.74
CA LEU A 56 4.55 15.05 6.88
C LEU A 56 5.47 15.44 5.71
N THR A 57 6.78 15.52 5.93
CA THR A 57 7.75 15.86 4.87
C THR A 57 7.82 14.74 3.82
N ARG A 58 7.82 13.48 4.25
CA ARG A 58 7.83 12.34 3.32
C ARG A 58 6.50 12.17 2.59
N ILE A 59 5.38 12.38 3.26
CA ILE A 59 4.05 12.40 2.61
C ILE A 59 4.00 13.52 1.56
N ALA A 60 4.47 14.73 1.90
CA ALA A 60 4.53 15.84 0.95
C ALA A 60 5.33 15.47 -0.30
N ALA A 61 6.49 14.84 -0.14
CA ALA A 61 7.29 14.36 -1.28
C ALA A 61 6.55 13.28 -2.10
N GLU A 62 5.90 12.31 -1.43
CA GLU A 62 5.14 11.23 -2.06
C GLU A 62 3.97 11.73 -2.92
N VAL A 63 3.23 12.73 -2.45
CA VAL A 63 2.13 13.34 -3.22
C VAL A 63 2.64 14.36 -4.26
N GLY A 64 3.95 14.61 -4.33
CA GLY A 64 4.55 15.58 -5.25
C GLY A 64 4.35 17.04 -4.83
N ALA A 65 4.13 17.32 -3.55
CA ALA A 65 4.20 18.66 -3.00
C ALA A 65 5.66 19.07 -2.80
N ALA A 66 6.00 20.31 -3.14
CA ALA A 66 7.35 20.87 -3.01
C ALA A 66 7.44 21.81 -1.79
N PRO A 67 7.71 21.30 -0.57
CA PRO A 67 7.89 22.16 0.60
C PRO A 67 9.25 22.86 0.60
N SER A 68 9.30 24.03 1.23
CA SER A 68 10.58 24.67 1.55
C SER A 68 11.30 23.86 2.65
N GLY A 69 12.64 23.88 2.66
CA GLY A 69 13.41 23.15 3.69
C GLY A 69 13.17 23.61 5.14
N LYS A 70 12.52 24.77 5.33
CA LYS A 70 12.15 25.33 6.64
C LYS A 70 10.65 25.23 6.94
N ALA A 71 9.87 24.55 6.10
CA ALA A 71 8.42 24.43 6.27
C ALA A 71 8.05 23.88 7.66
N THR A 72 7.06 24.51 8.27
CA THR A 72 6.44 24.10 9.52
C THR A 72 5.45 22.95 9.28
N GLY A 73 5.07 22.22 10.33
CA GLY A 73 4.05 21.15 10.20
C GLY A 73 2.70 21.68 9.69
N LYS A 74 2.35 22.93 9.99
CA LYS A 74 1.13 23.59 9.47
C LYS A 74 1.24 23.84 7.96
N GLU A 75 2.38 24.34 7.50
CA GLU A 75 2.63 24.59 6.07
C GLU A 75 2.67 23.28 5.27
N LEU A 76 3.30 22.23 5.81
CA LEU A 76 3.32 20.90 5.19
C LEU A 76 1.91 20.33 5.00
N ARG A 77 1.07 20.37 6.05
CA ARG A 77 -0.33 19.93 5.96
C ARG A 77 -1.11 20.74 4.92
N GLY A 78 -0.92 22.05 4.90
CA GLY A 78 -1.51 22.92 3.87
C GLY A 78 -1.08 22.56 2.46
N LEU A 79 0.21 22.29 2.24
CA LEU A 79 0.74 21.88 0.93
C LEU A 79 0.16 20.53 0.47
N ILE A 80 0.12 19.54 1.36
CA ILE A 80 -0.44 18.21 1.08
C ILE A 80 -1.92 18.36 0.69
N ARG A 81 -2.71 19.12 1.47
CA ARG A 81 -4.13 19.38 1.17
C ARG A 81 -4.34 19.95 -0.23
N ARG A 82 -3.62 21.03 -0.54
CA ARG A 82 -3.72 21.70 -1.84
C ARG A 82 -3.36 20.76 -2.98
N ARG A 83 -2.30 19.96 -2.79
CA ARG A 83 -1.85 19.00 -3.79
C ARG A 83 -2.86 17.89 -4.03
N LEU A 84 -3.43 17.32 -2.97
CA LEU A 84 -4.45 16.27 -3.05
C LEU A 84 -5.73 16.78 -3.73
N LYS A 85 -6.18 18.00 -3.40
CA LYS A 85 -7.36 18.63 -4.03
C LYS A 85 -7.15 19.06 -5.48
N GLY A 86 -5.91 19.14 -5.94
CA GLY A 86 -5.59 19.66 -7.27
C GLY A 86 -5.68 21.19 -7.37
N GLU A 87 -5.33 21.91 -6.30
CA GLU A 87 -5.24 23.37 -6.36
C GLU A 87 -4.01 23.78 -7.18
N GLY A 88 -4.23 24.21 -8.43
CA GLY A 88 -3.17 24.61 -9.36
C GLY A 88 -2.46 23.45 -10.07
N CYS A 89 -2.96 22.22 -9.95
CA CYS A 89 -2.47 21.01 -10.62
C CYS A 89 -3.58 19.94 -10.68
N PRO A 90 -3.49 18.88 -11.52
CA PRO A 90 -4.46 17.78 -11.46
C PRO A 90 -4.47 17.12 -10.07
N PRO A 91 -5.64 16.77 -9.50
CA PRO A 91 -5.73 16.11 -8.19
C PRO A 91 -4.96 14.79 -8.16
N VAL A 92 -4.52 14.38 -6.98
CA VAL A 92 -3.88 13.05 -6.82
C VAL A 92 -4.98 12.03 -6.60
N GLU A 93 -5.21 11.20 -7.62
CA GLU A 93 -6.17 10.10 -7.54
C GLU A 93 -5.53 8.85 -6.91
N GLY A 94 -6.31 8.07 -6.17
CA GLY A 94 -5.88 6.78 -5.62
C GLY A 94 -4.76 6.85 -4.59
N TRP A 95 -4.47 8.01 -4.00
CA TRP A 95 -3.45 8.11 -2.95
C TRP A 95 -3.90 7.42 -1.67
N LEU A 96 -3.14 6.41 -1.25
CA LEU A 96 -3.30 5.69 0.00
C LEU A 96 -2.10 5.98 0.91
N PRO A 97 -2.30 6.50 2.12
CA PRO A 97 -1.24 6.57 3.11
C PRO A 97 -0.68 5.18 3.42
N ARG A 98 0.64 5.05 3.54
CA ARG A 98 1.32 3.78 3.88
C ARG A 98 0.80 3.09 5.15
N TYR A 99 0.22 3.87 6.06
CA TYR A 99 -0.40 3.39 7.28
C TYR A 99 -1.61 2.47 7.03
N PHE A 100 -2.25 2.58 5.88
CA PHE A 100 -3.43 1.80 5.47
C PHE A 100 -3.11 0.73 4.42
N GLU A 101 -1.84 0.56 4.04
CA GLU A 101 -1.41 -0.56 3.21
C GLU A 101 -1.43 -1.87 4.02
N PHE A 102 -1.51 -3.01 3.33
CA PHE A 102 -1.32 -4.34 3.92
C PHE A 102 -0.04 -4.99 3.35
N PRO A 103 0.96 -5.30 4.18
CA PRO A 103 1.08 -4.96 5.61
C PRO A 103 1.35 -3.48 5.84
N THR A 104 0.83 -2.93 6.93
CA THR A 104 0.97 -1.51 7.28
C THR A 104 2.44 -1.09 7.34
N ARG A 105 2.72 0.09 6.77
CA ARG A 105 4.05 0.70 6.69
C ARG A 105 4.01 2.11 7.24
N GLY A 106 5.11 2.52 7.86
CA GLY A 106 5.25 3.89 8.36
C GLY A 106 6.08 4.74 7.43
N TYR A 107 5.95 6.05 7.61
CA TYR A 107 6.82 7.00 6.94
C TYR A 107 8.15 7.20 7.67
N THR A 108 8.32 6.78 8.93
CA THR A 108 9.58 6.98 9.68
C THR A 108 10.13 5.66 10.20
N ALA A 109 11.40 5.65 10.62
CA ALA A 109 12.02 4.50 11.28
C ALA A 109 11.47 4.22 12.69
N ARG A 110 10.63 5.12 13.25
CA ARG A 110 9.95 4.86 14.52
C ARG A 110 9.01 3.65 14.35
N PRO A 111 8.96 2.74 15.33
CA PRO A 111 8.21 1.50 15.21
C PRO A 111 6.75 1.80 14.88
N VAL A 112 6.31 1.20 13.78
CA VAL A 112 5.01 1.46 13.17
C VAL A 112 4.08 0.38 13.67
N SER A 113 3.38 0.67 14.76
CA SER A 113 2.32 -0.15 15.36
C SER A 113 2.69 -1.57 15.83
N GLU A 114 2.10 -1.99 16.95
CA GLU A 114 2.16 -3.37 17.43
C GLU A 114 1.63 -4.36 16.38
N ALA A 115 0.71 -3.90 15.52
CA ALA A 115 0.18 -4.61 14.37
C ALA A 115 1.30 -5.17 13.47
N ARG A 116 2.28 -4.32 13.11
CA ARG A 116 3.35 -4.71 12.20
C ARG A 116 4.26 -5.76 12.81
N ALA A 117 4.62 -5.61 14.07
CA ALA A 117 5.43 -6.59 14.78
C ALA A 117 4.70 -7.95 14.90
N ALA A 118 3.39 -7.94 15.16
CA ALA A 118 2.57 -9.15 15.19
C ALA A 118 2.44 -9.79 13.79
N TYR A 119 2.25 -8.97 12.75
CA TYR A 119 2.27 -9.41 11.36
C TYR A 119 3.59 -10.10 10.99
N ASP A 120 4.74 -9.48 11.29
CA ASP A 120 6.05 -10.04 10.95
C ASP A 120 6.29 -11.40 11.63
N LYS A 121 5.71 -11.64 12.82
CA LYS A 121 5.73 -12.97 13.47
C LYS A 121 4.87 -13.97 12.70
N LEU A 122 3.66 -13.59 12.30
CA LEU A 122 2.75 -14.46 11.54
C LEU A 122 3.28 -14.78 10.14
N ALA A 123 3.92 -13.82 9.46
CA ALA A 123 4.55 -14.02 8.16
C ALA A 123 5.61 -15.12 8.22
N ARG A 124 6.50 -15.07 9.23
CA ARG A 124 7.55 -16.08 9.46
C ARG A 124 6.99 -17.48 9.69
N CYS A 125 5.90 -17.62 10.46
CA CYS A 125 5.26 -18.93 10.70
C CYS A 125 4.61 -19.52 9.44
N SER A 126 4.32 -18.71 8.43
CA SER A 126 3.67 -19.13 7.19
C SER A 126 4.63 -19.45 6.03
N GLY A 127 5.94 -19.45 6.27
CA GLY A 127 6.95 -19.77 5.25
C GLY A 127 7.21 -18.67 4.21
N VAL A 128 6.68 -17.46 4.41
CA VAL A 128 6.95 -16.30 3.53
C VAL A 128 8.07 -15.47 4.15
N ASN A 129 9.22 -15.40 3.47
CA ASN A 129 10.32 -14.52 3.86
C ASN A 129 9.94 -13.06 3.51
N PRO A 130 9.75 -12.16 4.49
CA PRO A 130 9.38 -10.76 4.22
C PRO A 130 10.49 -9.95 3.54
N GLU A 131 11.70 -10.49 3.45
CA GLU A 131 12.89 -9.84 2.86
C GLU A 131 13.07 -10.16 1.35
N ALA A 132 12.40 -11.19 0.83
CA ALA A 132 12.52 -11.63 -0.56
C ALA A 132 11.70 -10.80 -1.58
N ALA A 133 11.01 -9.73 -1.13
CA ALA A 133 10.21 -8.86 -2.01
C ALA A 133 11.00 -7.65 -2.52
N PHE A 134 12.34 -7.62 -2.38
CA PHE A 134 13.18 -6.47 -2.71
C PHE A 134 14.44 -6.75 -3.56
N GLU A 135 14.56 -7.92 -4.18
CA GLU A 135 15.60 -8.28 -5.17
C GLU A 135 14.90 -9.02 -6.32
N ASP A 136 15.07 -8.80 -7.63
CA ASP A 136 15.78 -7.85 -8.50
C ASP A 136 15.15 -8.13 -9.89
N GLU A 137 14.47 -7.16 -10.51
CA GLU A 137 14.07 -7.26 -11.92
C GLU A 137 15.16 -6.62 -12.77
N SER A 138 16.29 -7.32 -12.92
CA SER A 138 17.27 -6.97 -13.95
C SER A 138 18.08 -8.16 -14.44
N GLU A 139 17.45 -9.16 -15.07
CA GLU A 139 18.13 -9.92 -16.14
C GLU A 139 17.20 -10.79 -17.01
N GLY A 140 17.31 -10.65 -18.34
CA GLY A 140 17.06 -11.75 -19.27
C GLY A 140 15.96 -11.63 -20.33
N ARG A 141 15.85 -10.52 -21.08
CA ARG A 141 15.14 -10.56 -22.39
C ARG A 141 16.13 -10.93 -23.50
N ALA A 142 16.36 -12.23 -23.69
CA ALA A 142 16.87 -12.75 -24.94
C ALA A 142 15.68 -12.93 -25.89
N GLU A 143 15.57 -12.08 -26.90
CA GLU A 143 14.62 -12.28 -28.00
C GLU A 143 15.25 -13.24 -29.00
N ASP A 144 14.69 -14.44 -29.08
CA ASP A 144 14.89 -15.36 -30.20
C ASP A 144 13.63 -15.29 -31.04
N GLU A 145 13.68 -14.58 -32.18
CA GLU A 145 12.62 -14.58 -33.17
C GLU A 145 13.21 -14.44 -34.57
N ALA A 146 13.25 -15.56 -35.31
CA ALA A 146 12.54 -15.73 -36.59
C ALA A 146 13.19 -16.83 -37.45
N VAL A 147 12.63 -18.03 -37.39
CA VAL A 147 12.68 -18.98 -38.52
C VAL A 147 11.44 -18.71 -39.36
N PHE A 148 11.63 -18.05 -40.50
CA PHE A 148 10.66 -18.04 -41.59
C PHE A 148 11.32 -18.69 -42.79
N GLU A 149 10.98 -19.95 -43.03
CA GLU A 149 11.48 -20.73 -44.16
C GLU A 149 10.28 -21.12 -45.03
N VAL A 150 10.03 -20.36 -46.09
CA VAL A 150 9.43 -20.84 -47.34
C VAL A 150 9.93 -19.95 -48.47
N GLU A 151 10.80 -20.48 -49.33
CA GLU A 151 10.67 -20.24 -50.77
C GLU A 151 11.36 -21.36 -51.57
N GLU A 152 10.50 -22.18 -52.16
CA GLU A 152 10.78 -23.14 -53.22
C GLU A 152 11.13 -22.34 -54.49
N THR A 153 12.32 -22.53 -55.07
CA THR A 153 12.54 -22.19 -56.48
C THR A 153 13.45 -23.22 -57.17
N ASP A 154 12.93 -23.68 -58.30
CA ASP A 154 13.39 -24.68 -59.26
C ASP A 154 14.48 -24.07 -60.18
N GLY A 155 15.45 -24.88 -60.63
CA GLY A 155 16.48 -24.49 -61.59
C GLY A 155 17.81 -25.24 -61.52
#